data_AF-A0A2U4AB83-F1
#
_entry.id   AF-A0A2U4AB83-F1
#
_cell.length_a   1.000
_cell.length_b   1.000
_cell.length_c   1.000
_cell.angle_alpha   90.00
_cell.angle_beta   90.00
_cell.angle_gamma   90.00
#
_symmetry.space_group_name_H-M   'P 1'
#
loop_
_entity.id
_entity.type
_entity.pdbx_description
1 polymer ?
#
loop_
_entity_poly.entity_id
_entity_poly.type
_entity_poly.pdbx_seq_one_letter_code
_entity_poly.pdbx_strand_id
1 'polypeptide(L)'
;MTFLTSLVRRATLKENEQIPKYEKVHNFKVHTFRGPHWCEYCANFMWGLIAQGVRCADCGLNVHKQCSKMVPNDCKPDLKHVKKVYSCDLTTLVKAHITKRPMVVDMCIREIESRGLNSEGLYRVSGFSDLIEDVKMAFDRDGEKADISVNMYEDINIITGALKLYFRDLPIPLITYDAYPKFIESAKIMDPDEQLETLHEALKLLPPAHCETLRYLMAHLKRVTLHEKENLMNAENLGIVFGPTLMRSPELDAMAALNDIRYQRLVVELLIKNEDILF
;
A
#
# COMPACT_ATOMS: atom_id res chain seq x y z
N MET A 1 25.57 -32.26 -4.86
CA MET A 1 24.47 -32.83 -5.65
C MET A 1 23.28 -32.98 -4.73
N THR A 2 22.42 -31.97 -4.71
CA THR A 2 21.16 -31.97 -3.96
C THR A 2 20.10 -31.51 -4.94
N PHE A 3 19.10 -32.37 -5.14
CA PHE A 3 18.06 -32.25 -6.15
C PHE A 3 17.16 -31.05 -5.85
N LEU A 4 17.33 -29.96 -6.61
CA LEU A 4 16.31 -28.94 -6.78
C LEU A 4 15.20 -29.56 -7.65
N THR A 5 14.03 -29.78 -7.06
CA THR A 5 12.86 -30.34 -7.73
C THR A 5 12.40 -29.40 -8.86
N SER A 6 12.05 -30.00 -9.99
CA SER A 6 11.82 -29.37 -11.30
C SER A 6 10.59 -28.45 -11.41
N LEU A 7 9.97 -28.04 -10.29
CA LEU A 7 8.73 -27.25 -10.30
C LEU A 7 9.01 -25.76 -10.53
N VAL A 8 10.11 -25.23 -9.99
CA VAL A 8 10.50 -23.81 -10.15
C VAL A 8 10.95 -23.48 -11.59
N ARG A 9 11.42 -24.49 -12.35
CA ARG A 9 11.91 -24.28 -13.72
C ARG A 9 10.81 -24.11 -14.77
N ARG A 10 9.55 -24.35 -14.44
CA ARG A 10 8.42 -24.24 -15.39
C ARG A 10 7.68 -22.90 -15.34
N ALA A 11 7.97 -22.04 -14.36
CA ALA A 11 7.31 -20.75 -14.20
C ALA A 11 7.82 -19.64 -15.16
N THR A 12 8.87 -19.88 -15.95
CA THR A 12 9.54 -18.81 -16.73
C THR A 12 9.29 -18.83 -18.24
N LEU A 13 8.26 -19.53 -18.75
CA LEU A 13 8.00 -19.53 -20.20
C LEU A 13 6.51 -19.31 -20.54
N LYS A 14 6.26 -18.06 -20.96
CA LYS A 14 5.13 -17.49 -21.73
C LYS A 14 4.19 -16.57 -20.94
N GLU A 15 4.70 -15.41 -20.56
CA GLU A 15 3.85 -14.22 -20.49
C GLU A 15 3.67 -13.68 -21.92
N ASN A 16 2.48 -13.89 -22.47
CA ASN A 16 1.99 -13.06 -23.56
C ASN A 16 1.95 -11.62 -23.03
N GLU A 17 2.62 -10.67 -23.69
CA GLU A 17 2.51 -9.23 -23.41
C GLU A 17 1.08 -8.74 -23.73
N GLN A 18 0.10 -9.11 -22.91
CA GLN A 18 -1.13 -8.36 -22.79
C GLN A 18 -0.80 -7.17 -21.90
N ILE A 19 -0.64 -6.00 -22.52
CA ILE A 19 -0.56 -4.72 -21.82
C ILE A 19 -1.67 -4.71 -20.76
N PRO A 20 -1.35 -4.62 -19.46
CA PRO A 20 -2.36 -4.66 -18.42
C PRO A 20 -3.40 -3.58 -18.70
N LYS A 21 -4.65 -4.00 -18.88
CA LYS A 21 -5.74 -3.09 -19.21
C LYS A 21 -5.84 -2.07 -18.08
N TYR A 22 -5.68 -0.79 -18.40
CA TYR A 22 -5.72 0.29 -17.43
C TYR A 22 -7.08 0.29 -16.73
N GLU A 23 -7.10 -0.14 -15.47
CA GLU A 23 -8.31 -0.13 -14.66
C GLU A 23 -8.07 0.66 -13.36
N LYS A 24 -8.86 1.72 -13.16
CA LYS A 24 -8.92 2.51 -11.94
C LYS A 24 -10.31 3.09 -11.76
N VAL A 25 -10.94 2.73 -10.66
CA VAL A 25 -12.24 3.29 -10.26
C VAL A 25 -12.09 4.76 -9.89
N HIS A 26 -13.12 5.55 -10.23
CA HIS A 26 -13.19 6.97 -9.86
C HIS A 26 -13.61 7.15 -8.39
N ASN A 27 -12.92 8.05 -7.68
CA ASN A 27 -13.25 8.42 -6.30
C ASN A 27 -14.26 9.57 -6.25
N PHE A 28 -15.50 9.31 -6.64
CA PHE A 28 -16.56 10.33 -6.67
C PHE A 28 -16.98 10.78 -5.26
N LYS A 29 -16.99 12.10 -5.05
CA LYS A 29 -17.52 12.76 -3.85
C LYS A 29 -18.64 13.71 -4.23
N VAL A 30 -19.66 13.82 -3.38
CA VAL A 30 -20.74 14.81 -3.55
C VAL A 30 -20.13 16.20 -3.60
N HIS A 31 -20.52 16.99 -4.59
CA HIS A 31 -19.94 18.30 -4.85
C HIS A 31 -21.01 19.34 -5.13
N THR A 32 -20.84 20.53 -4.54
CA THR A 32 -21.65 21.71 -4.84
C THR A 32 -20.91 22.60 -5.83
N PHE A 33 -21.45 22.71 -7.03
CA PHE A 33 -20.89 23.49 -8.12
C PHE A 33 -21.28 24.96 -8.00
N ARG A 34 -20.29 25.85 -8.13
CA ARG A 34 -20.52 27.30 -8.15
C ARG A 34 -20.85 27.73 -9.58
N GLY A 35 -22.15 27.91 -9.85
CA GLY A 35 -22.66 28.31 -11.17
C GLY A 35 -23.14 27.14 -12.05
N PRO A 36 -23.69 27.43 -13.24
CA PRO A 36 -24.18 26.40 -14.17
C PRO A 36 -23.09 25.40 -14.56
N HIS A 37 -23.35 24.10 -14.38
CA HIS A 37 -22.43 23.01 -14.74
C HIS A 37 -23.18 21.88 -15.44
N TRP A 38 -22.49 21.17 -16.35
CA TRP A 38 -23.02 20.06 -17.12
C TRP A 38 -22.28 18.76 -16.78
N CYS A 39 -23.00 17.66 -16.84
CA CYS A 39 -22.45 16.33 -16.62
C CYS A 39 -21.59 15.92 -17.80
N GLU A 40 -20.34 15.57 -17.53
CA GLU A 40 -19.36 15.20 -18.56
C GLU A 40 -19.63 13.80 -19.17
N TYR A 41 -20.57 13.02 -18.60
CA TYR A 41 -20.97 11.71 -19.13
C TYR A 41 -22.18 11.81 -20.09
N CYS A 42 -23.29 12.41 -19.66
CA CYS A 42 -24.52 12.48 -20.46
C CYS A 42 -24.72 13.83 -21.16
N ALA A 43 -23.80 14.78 -20.98
CA ALA A 43 -23.84 16.15 -21.49
C ALA A 43 -25.07 16.99 -21.04
N ASN A 44 -25.88 16.49 -20.10
CA ASN A 44 -27.04 17.23 -19.58
C ASN A 44 -26.69 18.12 -18.39
N PHE A 45 -27.49 19.16 -18.18
CA PHE A 45 -27.34 20.10 -17.07
C PHE A 45 -27.48 19.44 -15.69
N MET A 46 -26.67 19.85 -14.72
CA MET A 46 -26.75 19.40 -13.33
C MET A 46 -27.63 20.34 -12.50
N TRP A 47 -28.90 19.96 -12.33
CA TRP A 47 -29.91 20.77 -11.63
C TRP A 47 -29.66 20.86 -10.12
N GLY A 48 -29.98 22.02 -9.53
CA GLY A 48 -30.01 22.23 -8.08
C GLY A 48 -29.13 23.40 -7.60
N LEU A 49 -29.40 23.86 -6.38
CA LEU A 49 -28.63 24.95 -5.73
C LEU A 49 -27.40 24.44 -4.97
N ILE A 50 -27.46 23.20 -4.48
CA ILE A 50 -26.40 22.53 -3.73
C ILE A 50 -26.35 21.05 -4.13
N ALA A 51 -25.18 20.42 -3.98
CA ALA A 51 -24.97 18.99 -4.23
C ALA A 51 -25.54 18.51 -5.58
N GLN A 52 -25.35 19.30 -6.65
CA GLN A 52 -25.94 19.06 -7.97
C GLN A 52 -25.42 17.77 -8.63
N GLY A 53 -24.26 17.29 -8.19
CA GLY A 53 -23.64 16.09 -8.72
C GLY A 53 -22.49 15.62 -7.86
N VAL A 54 -21.60 14.85 -8.49
CA VAL A 54 -20.38 14.37 -7.89
C VAL A 54 -19.18 14.81 -8.71
N ARG A 55 -18.05 15.01 -8.01
CA ARG A 55 -16.74 15.27 -8.59
C ARG A 55 -15.79 14.16 -8.17
N CYS A 56 -15.05 13.59 -9.10
CA CYS A 56 -13.97 12.68 -8.78
C CYS A 56 -12.85 13.45 -8.07
N ALA A 57 -12.48 13.04 -6.87
CA ALA A 57 -11.42 13.69 -6.10
C ALA A 57 -10.03 13.48 -6.72
N ASP A 58 -9.88 12.48 -7.59
CA ASP A 58 -8.57 12.10 -8.14
C ASP A 58 -8.30 12.76 -9.50
N CYS A 59 -9.30 12.81 -10.40
CA CYS A 59 -9.15 13.35 -11.76
C CYS A 59 -9.99 14.60 -12.06
N GLY A 60 -10.88 15.02 -11.15
CA GLY A 60 -11.72 16.20 -11.33
C GLY A 60 -12.97 16.00 -12.19
N LEU A 61 -13.22 14.80 -12.72
CA LEU A 61 -14.39 14.48 -13.54
C LEU A 61 -15.71 14.78 -12.81
N ASN A 62 -16.60 15.53 -13.45
CA ASN A 62 -17.87 15.99 -12.90
C ASN A 62 -19.05 15.33 -13.59
N VAL A 63 -19.86 14.60 -12.84
CA VAL A 63 -21.02 13.87 -13.38
C VAL A 63 -22.21 13.90 -12.43
N HIS A 64 -23.40 13.57 -12.93
CA HIS A 64 -24.55 13.30 -12.04
C HIS A 64 -24.27 12.11 -11.13
N LYS A 65 -24.95 12.07 -9.98
CA LYS A 65 -24.88 10.93 -9.04
C LYS A 65 -25.33 9.60 -9.67
N GLN A 66 -26.27 9.60 -10.61
CA GLN A 66 -26.62 8.36 -11.34
C GLN A 66 -25.57 8.01 -12.40
N CYS A 67 -25.10 9.00 -13.16
CA CYS A 67 -24.08 8.80 -14.19
C CYS A 67 -22.77 8.25 -13.61
N SER A 68 -22.40 8.63 -12.39
CA SER A 68 -21.20 8.12 -11.72
C SER A 68 -21.14 6.59 -11.58
N LYS A 69 -22.29 5.90 -11.63
CA LYS A 69 -22.38 4.43 -11.60
C LYS A 69 -22.15 3.78 -12.97
N MET A 70 -22.20 4.58 -14.03
CA MET A 70 -22.07 4.14 -15.44
C MET A 70 -20.73 4.54 -16.05
N VAL A 71 -20.03 5.49 -15.44
CA VAL A 71 -18.70 5.93 -15.88
C VAL A 71 -17.73 4.73 -15.81
N PRO A 72 -16.97 4.44 -16.88
CA PRO A 72 -15.96 3.36 -16.87
C PRO A 72 -14.88 3.54 -15.81
N ASN A 73 -14.22 2.44 -15.44
CA ASN A 73 -13.08 2.43 -14.51
C ASN A 73 -11.78 2.89 -15.18
N ASP A 74 -11.77 4.06 -15.79
CA ASP A 74 -10.67 4.62 -16.58
C ASP A 74 -10.09 5.91 -15.96
N CYS A 75 -10.28 6.11 -14.65
CA CYS A 75 -9.87 7.31 -13.94
C CYS A 75 -8.38 7.61 -14.14
N LYS A 76 -8.06 8.78 -14.71
CA LYS A 76 -6.69 9.31 -14.86
C LYS A 76 -6.43 10.43 -13.84
N PRO A 77 -5.79 10.14 -12.69
CA PRO A 77 -5.54 11.15 -11.66
C PRO A 77 -4.69 12.32 -12.17
N ASP A 78 -4.99 13.53 -11.68
CA ASP A 78 -4.24 14.76 -11.97
C ASP A 78 -3.75 15.37 -10.65
N LEU A 79 -2.47 15.73 -10.58
CA LEU A 79 -1.84 16.37 -9.42
C LEU A 79 -2.54 17.66 -8.97
N LYS A 80 -3.26 18.36 -9.85
CA LYS A 80 -4.10 19.52 -9.47
C LYS A 80 -5.19 19.18 -8.46
N HIS A 81 -5.62 17.92 -8.44
CA HIS A 81 -6.69 17.43 -7.57
C HIS A 81 -6.15 16.59 -6.39
N VAL A 82 -4.96 16.00 -6.53
CA VAL A 82 -4.27 15.25 -5.46
C VAL A 82 -3.49 16.21 -4.56
N LYS A 83 -4.12 16.65 -3.46
CA LYS A 83 -3.58 17.71 -2.58
C LYS A 83 -2.68 17.23 -1.44
N LYS A 84 -2.64 15.92 -1.17
CA LYS A 84 -1.92 15.31 -0.04
C LYS A 84 -1.31 13.99 -0.47
N VAL A 85 -0.24 13.60 0.21
CA VAL A 85 0.48 12.35 -0.02
C VAL A 85 -0.07 11.28 0.91
N TYR A 86 -0.17 11.57 2.20
CA TYR A 86 -0.81 10.71 3.19
C TYR A 86 -2.32 10.68 3.00
N SER A 87 -2.92 9.54 3.34
CA SER A 87 -4.36 9.26 3.15
C SER A 87 -4.87 9.36 1.71
N CYS A 88 -3.97 9.49 0.72
CA CYS A 88 -4.28 9.32 -0.68
C CYS A 88 -4.32 7.83 -1.02
N ASP A 89 -5.22 7.44 -1.93
CA ASP A 89 -5.20 6.08 -2.47
C ASP A 89 -3.85 5.79 -3.15
N LEU A 90 -3.29 4.61 -2.88
CA LEU A 90 -1.96 4.24 -3.36
C LEU A 90 -1.89 4.26 -4.89
N THR A 91 -2.89 3.70 -5.55
CA THR A 91 -2.95 3.65 -7.03
C THR A 91 -3.13 5.05 -7.61
N THR A 92 -3.94 5.90 -6.97
CA THR A 92 -4.09 7.32 -7.32
C THR A 92 -2.76 8.06 -7.26
N LEU A 93 -2.04 7.95 -6.14
CA LEU A 93 -0.79 8.67 -5.92
C LEU A 93 0.29 8.26 -6.93
N VAL A 94 0.51 6.95 -7.08
CA VAL A 94 1.51 6.39 -8.00
C VAL A 94 1.22 6.82 -9.45
N LYS A 95 -0.04 6.78 -9.88
CA LYS A 95 -0.43 7.20 -11.24
C LYS A 95 -0.33 8.71 -11.43
N ALA A 96 -0.71 9.52 -10.45
CA ALA A 96 -0.64 10.99 -10.55
C ALA A 96 0.80 11.48 -10.66
N HIS A 97 1.73 10.87 -9.90
CA HIS A 97 3.15 11.22 -9.92
C HIS A 97 3.95 10.50 -11.02
N ILE A 98 3.35 9.54 -11.74
CA ILE A 98 4.01 8.75 -12.78
C ILE A 98 5.25 8.04 -12.22
N THR A 99 5.13 7.47 -11.03
CA THR A 99 6.19 6.71 -10.37
C THR A 99 5.82 5.23 -10.32
N LYS A 100 6.73 4.38 -9.84
CA LYS A 100 6.44 2.95 -9.59
C LYS A 100 5.81 2.73 -8.22
N ARG A 101 6.19 3.56 -7.25
CA ARG A 101 5.82 3.49 -5.83
C ARG A 101 5.76 4.90 -5.23
N PRO A 102 5.17 5.08 -4.04
CA PRO A 102 5.12 6.37 -3.37
C PRO A 102 6.50 6.87 -2.94
N MET A 103 6.74 8.18 -3.09
CA MET A 103 7.95 8.84 -2.59
C MET A 103 8.19 8.64 -1.10
N VAL A 104 7.13 8.57 -0.28
CA VAL A 104 7.25 8.31 1.17
C VAL A 104 7.93 6.97 1.42
N VAL A 105 7.55 5.94 0.66
CA VAL A 105 8.12 4.60 0.80
C VAL A 105 9.59 4.60 0.37
N ASP A 106 9.89 5.16 -0.80
CA ASP A 106 11.27 5.19 -1.31
C ASP A 106 12.20 6.04 -0.41
N MET A 107 11.75 7.22 0.04
CA MET A 107 12.54 8.13 0.87
C MET A 107 12.74 7.61 2.28
N CYS A 108 11.68 7.14 2.96
CA CYS A 108 11.81 6.59 4.31
C CYS A 108 12.67 5.34 4.33
N ILE A 109 12.48 4.40 3.40
CA ILE A 109 13.31 3.19 3.32
C ILE A 109 14.78 3.57 3.07
N ARG A 110 15.06 4.48 2.14
CA ARG A 110 16.43 4.93 1.87
C ARG A 110 17.09 5.53 3.12
N GLU A 111 16.36 6.36 3.88
CA GLU A 111 16.87 6.97 5.10
C GLU A 111 17.10 5.91 6.20
N ILE A 112 16.15 4.99 6.40
CA ILE A 112 16.25 3.88 7.37
C ILE A 112 17.43 2.97 7.04
N GLU A 113 17.63 2.64 5.77
CA GLU A 113 18.75 1.80 5.36
C GLU A 113 20.10 2.51 5.50
N SER A 114 20.12 3.83 5.30
CA SER A 114 21.35 4.62 5.39
C SER A 114 21.92 4.69 6.82
N ARG A 115 21.09 4.65 7.86
CA ARG A 115 21.55 4.88 9.25
C ARG A 115 20.91 4.01 10.33
N GLY A 116 19.88 3.24 10.00
CA GLY A 116 18.99 2.60 10.98
C GLY A 116 19.10 1.10 11.12
N LEU A 117 19.76 0.37 10.19
CA LEU A 117 19.67 -1.09 10.13
C LEU A 117 20.16 -1.83 11.38
N ASN A 118 21.06 -1.23 12.16
CA ASN A 118 21.59 -1.80 13.40
C ASN A 118 20.91 -1.24 14.66
N SER A 119 19.90 -0.38 14.52
CA SER A 119 19.19 0.19 15.67
C SER A 119 18.38 -0.89 16.37
N GLU A 120 18.59 -1.08 17.67
CA GLU A 120 17.86 -2.06 18.47
C GLU A 120 16.34 -1.83 18.40
N GLY A 121 15.59 -2.90 18.12
CA GLY A 121 14.14 -2.86 18.04
C GLY A 121 13.60 -2.04 16.87
N LEU A 122 14.34 -1.90 15.76
CA LEU A 122 13.90 -1.17 14.56
C LEU A 122 12.46 -1.58 14.16
N TYR A 123 11.62 -0.58 13.86
CA TYR A 123 10.15 -0.72 13.66
C TYR A 123 9.31 -1.11 14.88
N ARG A 124 9.86 -1.82 15.87
CA ARG A 124 9.15 -2.13 17.12
C ARG A 124 9.11 -0.94 18.07
N VAL A 125 10.23 -0.24 18.23
CA VAL A 125 10.34 0.99 19.03
C VAL A 125 9.63 2.12 18.29
N SER A 126 8.96 2.98 19.05
CA SER A 126 8.23 4.15 18.53
C SER A 126 9.01 5.41 18.85
N GLY A 127 9.23 6.26 17.85
CA GLY A 127 9.67 7.64 18.07
C GLY A 127 8.54 8.50 18.64
N PHE A 128 8.83 9.77 18.88
CA PHE A 128 7.82 10.73 19.38
C PHE A 128 6.70 10.94 18.36
N SER A 129 5.45 10.74 18.79
CA SER A 129 4.26 10.86 17.94
C SER A 129 4.15 12.22 17.24
N ASP A 130 4.47 13.31 17.93
CA ASP A 130 4.39 14.66 17.37
C ASP A 130 5.39 14.85 16.20
N LEU A 131 6.59 14.27 16.30
CA LEU A 131 7.59 14.32 15.22
C LEU A 131 7.24 13.38 14.07
N ILE A 132 6.55 12.26 14.34
CA ILE A 132 6.03 11.37 13.29
C ILE A 132 4.96 12.11 12.46
N GLU A 133 4.05 12.84 13.11
CA GLU A 133 3.06 13.67 12.41
C GLU A 133 3.72 14.84 11.68
N ASP A 134 4.80 15.42 12.21
CA ASP A 134 5.58 16.45 11.53
C ASP A 134 6.21 15.93 10.21
N VAL A 135 6.80 14.73 10.21
CA VAL A 135 7.31 14.09 8.97
C VAL A 135 6.19 13.90 7.95
N LYS A 136 5.02 13.44 8.40
CA LYS A 136 3.83 13.31 7.54
C LYS A 136 3.42 14.66 6.94
N MET A 137 3.39 15.71 7.75
CA MET A 137 3.08 17.07 7.28
C MET A 137 4.12 17.58 6.28
N ALA A 138 5.40 17.25 6.47
CA ALA A 138 6.47 17.57 5.54
C ALA A 138 6.23 16.90 4.18
N PHE A 139 5.88 15.62 4.14
CA PHE A 139 5.53 14.94 2.89
C PHE A 139 4.27 15.51 2.23
N ASP A 140 3.22 15.78 3.00
CA ASP A 140 1.98 16.36 2.47
C ASP A 140 2.18 17.74 1.85
N ARG A 141 3.12 18.53 2.37
CA ARG A 141 3.42 19.90 1.90
C ARG A 141 4.47 19.94 0.80
N ASP A 142 5.58 19.23 1.00
CA ASP A 142 6.81 19.39 0.21
C ASP A 142 7.07 18.19 -0.73
N GLY A 143 6.31 17.09 -0.60
CA GLY A 143 6.44 15.90 -1.44
C GLY A 143 7.86 15.33 -1.44
N GLU A 144 8.45 15.14 -2.62
CA GLU A 144 9.84 14.65 -2.78
C GLU A 144 10.91 15.59 -2.20
N LYS A 145 10.55 16.84 -1.88
CA LYS A 145 11.48 17.82 -1.29
C LYS A 145 11.44 17.83 0.24
N ALA A 146 10.62 16.97 0.87
CA ALA A 146 10.58 16.86 2.32
C ALA A 146 11.96 16.47 2.88
N ASP A 147 12.45 17.23 3.87
CA ASP A 147 13.69 16.91 4.57
C ASP A 147 13.40 15.93 5.71
N ILE A 148 13.85 14.69 5.56
CA ILE A 148 13.76 13.64 6.58
C ILE A 148 15.14 13.20 7.08
N SER A 149 16.16 14.01 6.84
CA SER A 149 17.54 13.69 7.16
C SER A 149 17.79 13.61 8.67
N VAL A 150 18.91 12.98 9.03
CA VAL A 150 19.40 12.93 10.42
C VAL A 150 19.52 14.30 11.11
N ASN A 151 19.77 15.38 10.36
CA ASN A 151 19.89 16.72 10.92
C ASN A 151 18.54 17.28 11.39
N MET A 152 17.45 16.87 10.74
CA MET A 152 16.09 17.27 11.09
C MET A 152 15.47 16.30 12.10
N TYR A 153 15.68 14.99 11.91
CA TYR A 153 15.14 13.93 12.77
C TYR A 153 16.23 12.94 13.17
N GLU A 154 16.87 13.20 14.31
CA GLU A 154 17.97 12.37 14.82
C GLU A 154 17.52 10.93 15.11
N ASP A 155 16.37 10.75 15.78
CA ASP A 155 15.81 9.43 16.10
C ASP A 155 15.21 8.76 14.86
N ILE A 156 15.81 7.65 14.44
CA ILE A 156 15.33 6.86 13.30
C ILE A 156 13.93 6.27 13.52
N ASN A 157 13.50 6.10 14.78
CA ASN A 157 12.18 5.59 15.10
C ASN A 157 11.05 6.56 14.72
N ILE A 158 11.38 7.83 14.47
CA ILE A 158 10.48 8.81 13.85
C ILE A 158 10.22 8.42 12.39
N ILE A 159 11.27 8.08 11.63
CA ILE A 159 11.15 7.73 10.21
C ILE A 159 10.46 6.37 10.04
N THR A 160 10.81 5.37 10.87
CA THR A 160 10.08 4.09 10.87
C THR A 160 8.61 4.27 11.28
N GLY A 161 8.36 5.17 12.24
CA GLY A 161 7.02 5.59 12.66
C GLY A 161 6.22 6.21 11.51
N ALA A 162 6.81 7.14 10.77
CA ALA A 162 6.20 7.82 9.64
C ALA A 162 5.89 6.86 8.48
N LEU A 163 6.79 5.91 8.20
CA LEU A 163 6.54 4.86 7.20
C LEU A 163 5.39 3.94 7.61
N LYS A 164 5.34 3.49 8.87
CA LYS A 164 4.21 2.71 9.41
C LYS A 164 2.90 3.49 9.34
N LEU A 165 2.93 4.77 9.71
CA LEU A 165 1.77 5.66 9.64
C LEU A 165 1.28 5.82 8.20
N TYR A 166 2.18 5.91 7.21
CA TYR A 166 1.80 6.02 5.80
C TYR A 166 0.93 4.85 5.35
N PHE A 167 1.36 3.61 5.64
CA PHE A 167 0.59 2.42 5.29
C PHE A 167 -0.75 2.34 6.05
N ARG A 168 -0.75 2.73 7.33
CA ARG A 168 -1.97 2.76 8.15
C ARG A 168 -3.00 3.77 7.63
N ASP A 169 -2.55 4.91 7.14
CA ASP A 169 -3.39 6.00 6.65
C ASP A 169 -3.94 5.75 5.23
N LEU A 170 -3.44 4.73 4.50
CA LEU A 170 -3.97 4.39 3.19
C LEU A 170 -5.48 4.09 3.28
N PRO A 171 -6.32 4.62 2.37
CA PRO A 171 -7.75 4.30 2.34
C PRO A 171 -8.03 2.82 2.08
N ILE A 172 -7.25 2.22 1.17
CA ILE A 172 -7.24 0.78 0.91
C ILE A 172 -5.90 0.25 1.45
N PRO A 173 -5.90 -0.77 2.33
CA PRO A 173 -4.67 -1.29 2.90
C PRO A 173 -3.73 -1.83 1.81
N LEU A 174 -2.42 -1.90 2.11
CA LEU A 174 -1.43 -2.35 1.12
C LEU A 174 -1.76 -3.75 0.60
N ILE A 175 -2.12 -4.68 1.49
CA ILE A 175 -2.82 -5.90 1.11
C ILE A 175 -4.32 -5.57 1.07
N THR A 176 -4.88 -5.50 -0.13
CA THR A 176 -6.24 -4.99 -0.37
C THR A 176 -7.32 -5.86 0.28
N TYR A 177 -8.50 -5.28 0.53
CA TYR A 177 -9.64 -6.02 1.06
C TYR A 177 -10.06 -7.19 0.16
N ASP A 178 -9.95 -7.03 -1.17
CA ASP A 178 -10.29 -8.07 -2.13
C ASP A 178 -9.31 -9.26 -2.08
N ALA A 179 -8.02 -8.99 -1.84
CA ALA A 179 -7.00 -10.03 -1.75
C ALA A 179 -6.92 -10.65 -0.34
N TYR A 180 -7.36 -9.94 0.70
CA TYR A 180 -7.25 -10.33 2.11
C TYR A 180 -7.67 -11.79 2.39
N PRO A 181 -8.85 -12.29 1.92
CA PRO A 181 -9.27 -13.66 2.20
C PRO A 181 -8.26 -14.71 1.72
N LYS A 182 -7.63 -14.49 0.56
CA LYS A 182 -6.66 -15.43 -0.03
C LYS A 182 -5.35 -15.46 0.74
N PHE A 183 -4.89 -14.31 1.25
CA PHE A 183 -3.73 -14.23 2.14
C PHE A 183 -3.99 -14.94 3.49
N ILE A 184 -5.19 -14.79 4.06
CA ILE A 184 -5.53 -15.48 5.31
C ILE A 184 -5.67 -16.99 5.09
N GLU A 185 -6.20 -17.42 3.94
CA GLU A 185 -6.27 -18.84 3.56
C GLU A 185 -4.88 -19.45 3.47
N SER A 186 -3.91 -18.81 2.79
CA SER A 186 -2.55 -19.34 2.66
C SER A 186 -1.88 -19.58 4.02
N ALA A 187 -2.09 -18.69 4.98
CA ALA A 187 -1.53 -18.82 6.33
C ALA A 187 -2.19 -19.93 7.18
N LYS A 188 -3.31 -20.51 6.74
CA LYS A 188 -3.97 -21.66 7.41
C LYS A 188 -3.50 -23.01 6.86
N ILE A 189 -2.83 -23.02 5.70
CA ILE A 189 -2.32 -24.23 5.06
C ILE A 189 -1.12 -24.77 5.87
N MET A 190 -1.10 -26.08 6.10
CA MET A 190 -0.04 -26.75 6.88
C MET A 190 1.13 -27.22 6.01
N ASP A 191 0.86 -27.58 4.75
CA ASP A 191 1.90 -27.97 3.80
C ASP A 191 2.69 -26.74 3.34
N PRO A 192 4.03 -26.69 3.54
CA PRO A 192 4.82 -25.50 3.22
C PRO A 192 4.83 -25.13 1.72
N ASP A 193 4.81 -26.13 0.84
CA ASP A 193 4.86 -25.89 -0.61
C ASP A 193 3.51 -25.32 -1.10
N GLU A 194 2.40 -25.94 -0.70
CA GLU A 194 1.04 -25.45 -1.00
C GLU A 194 0.76 -24.09 -0.36
N GLN A 195 1.31 -23.83 0.84
CA GLN A 195 1.21 -22.53 1.51
C GLN A 195 1.88 -21.43 0.69
N LEU A 196 3.10 -21.67 0.19
CA LEU A 196 3.82 -20.70 -0.63
C LEU A 196 3.17 -20.51 -2.00
N GLU A 197 2.69 -21.57 -2.63
CA GLU A 197 1.94 -21.49 -3.89
C GLU A 197 0.68 -20.64 -3.72
N THR A 198 -0.11 -20.91 -2.68
CA THR A 198 -1.34 -20.14 -2.39
C THR A 198 -1.03 -18.68 -2.06
N LEU A 199 0.07 -18.41 -1.34
CA LEU A 199 0.52 -17.05 -1.04
C LEU A 199 0.93 -16.31 -2.31
N HIS A 200 1.61 -16.99 -3.24
CA HIS A 200 1.97 -16.42 -4.55
C HIS A 200 0.72 -16.12 -5.41
N GLU A 201 -0.28 -17.00 -5.41
CA GLU A 201 -1.56 -16.72 -6.06
C GLU A 201 -2.29 -15.52 -5.43
N ALA A 202 -2.18 -15.32 -4.11
CA ALA A 202 -2.73 -14.16 -3.43
C ALA A 202 -2.07 -12.84 -3.90
N LEU A 203 -0.76 -12.85 -4.14
CA LEU A 203 -0.01 -11.68 -4.66
C LEU A 203 -0.52 -11.25 -6.04
N LYS A 204 -0.94 -12.19 -6.90
CA LYS A 204 -1.49 -11.90 -8.23
C LYS A 204 -2.83 -11.16 -8.19
N LEU A 205 -3.54 -11.20 -7.06
CA LEU A 205 -4.79 -10.46 -6.84
C LEU A 205 -4.57 -8.99 -6.51
N LEU A 206 -3.34 -8.59 -6.15
CA LEU A 206 -3.04 -7.21 -5.79
C LEU A 206 -2.98 -6.31 -7.03
N PRO A 207 -3.51 -5.07 -6.94
CA PRO A 207 -3.27 -4.08 -7.98
C PRO A 207 -1.76 -3.81 -8.17
N PRO A 208 -1.29 -3.44 -9.37
CA PRO A 208 0.13 -3.27 -9.66
C PRO A 208 0.87 -2.33 -8.69
N ALA A 209 0.25 -1.20 -8.31
CA ALA A 209 0.84 -0.26 -7.36
C ALA A 209 1.01 -0.86 -5.96
N HIS A 210 0.06 -1.70 -5.53
CA HIS A 210 0.11 -2.39 -4.25
C HIS A 210 1.17 -3.49 -4.26
N CYS A 211 1.19 -4.33 -5.31
CA CYS A 211 2.16 -5.42 -5.46
C CYS A 211 3.60 -4.89 -5.50
N GLU A 212 3.88 -3.88 -6.32
CA GLU A 212 5.23 -3.31 -6.43
C GLU A 212 5.69 -2.60 -5.15
N THR A 213 4.76 -1.93 -4.44
CA THR A 213 5.05 -1.31 -3.14
C THR A 213 5.30 -2.37 -2.07
N LEU A 214 4.52 -3.45 -2.04
CA LEU A 214 4.69 -4.57 -1.13
C LEU A 214 6.03 -5.27 -1.37
N ARG A 215 6.37 -5.56 -2.62
CA ARG A 215 7.65 -6.15 -3.01
C ARG A 215 8.83 -5.36 -2.45
N TYR A 216 8.85 -4.05 -2.69
CA TYR A 216 9.94 -3.20 -2.23
C TYR A 216 10.03 -3.14 -0.69
N LEU A 217 8.89 -3.10 0.00
CA LEU A 217 8.85 -3.18 1.45
C LEU A 217 9.38 -4.53 1.97
N MET A 218 8.97 -5.65 1.37
CA MET A 218 9.44 -6.97 1.78
C MET A 218 10.95 -7.13 1.58
N ALA A 219 11.50 -6.62 0.46
CA ALA A 219 12.94 -6.60 0.22
C ALA A 219 13.70 -5.82 1.30
N HIS A 220 13.17 -4.66 1.68
CA HIS A 220 13.72 -3.86 2.77
C HIS A 220 13.66 -4.60 4.12
N LEU A 221 12.49 -5.15 4.48
CA LEU A 221 12.33 -5.88 5.74
C LEU A 221 13.21 -7.14 5.78
N LYS A 222 13.39 -7.84 4.65
CA LYS A 222 14.37 -8.93 4.52
C LYS A 222 15.78 -8.44 4.85
N ARG A 223 16.20 -7.28 4.34
CA ARG A 223 17.50 -6.67 4.68
C ARG A 223 17.62 -6.31 6.17
N VAL A 224 16.54 -5.88 6.83
CA VAL A 224 16.50 -5.68 8.29
C VAL A 224 16.78 -6.99 9.02
N THR A 225 16.17 -8.10 8.60
CA THR A 225 16.40 -9.41 9.25
C THR A 225 17.85 -9.90 9.13
N LEU A 226 18.60 -9.48 8.11
CA LEU A 226 20.02 -9.81 7.99
C LEU A 226 20.90 -9.16 9.08
N HIS A 227 20.38 -8.13 9.76
CA HIS A 227 21.05 -7.41 10.85
C HIS A 227 20.48 -7.79 12.23
N GLU A 228 19.74 -8.91 12.34
CA GLU A 228 19.08 -9.34 13.58
C GLU A 228 20.02 -9.42 14.79
N LYS A 229 21.30 -9.73 14.58
CA LYS A 229 22.30 -9.78 15.67
C LYS A 229 22.45 -8.46 16.43
N GLU A 230 22.25 -7.33 15.74
CA GLU A 230 22.36 -5.99 16.32
C GLU A 230 20.96 -5.42 16.62
N ASN A 231 20.04 -5.49 15.65
CA ASN A 231 18.73 -4.85 15.79
C ASN A 231 17.68 -5.70 16.54
N LEU A 232 17.92 -7.00 16.74
CA LEU A 232 17.03 -7.95 17.41
C LEU A 232 15.66 -8.18 16.72
N MET A 233 15.58 -7.90 15.42
CA MET A 233 14.34 -7.98 14.62
C MET A 233 14.41 -9.05 13.53
N ASN A 234 13.92 -10.25 13.83
CA ASN A 234 13.61 -11.27 12.82
C ASN A 234 12.27 -11.04 12.10
N ALA A 235 11.98 -11.90 11.12
CA ALA A 235 10.74 -11.88 10.35
C ALA A 235 9.48 -12.04 11.20
N GLU A 236 9.51 -12.83 12.28
CA GLU A 236 8.38 -13.02 13.19
C GLU A 236 8.09 -11.71 13.96
N ASN A 237 9.13 -11.10 14.55
CA ASN A 237 9.04 -9.82 15.25
C ASN A 237 8.55 -8.70 14.33
N LEU A 238 9.02 -8.65 13.08
CA LEU A 238 8.53 -7.70 12.07
C LEU A 238 7.10 -8.02 11.64
N GLY A 239 6.72 -9.29 11.54
CA GLY A 239 5.36 -9.74 11.27
C GLY A 239 4.36 -9.26 12.32
N ILE A 240 4.73 -9.23 13.60
CA ILE A 240 3.93 -8.67 14.69
C ILE A 240 3.60 -7.18 14.44
N VAL A 241 4.59 -6.42 13.97
CA VAL A 241 4.45 -4.97 13.72
C VAL A 241 3.67 -4.70 12.43
N PHE A 242 4.04 -5.37 11.34
CA PHE A 242 3.53 -5.07 10.00
C PHE A 242 2.25 -5.81 9.64
N GLY A 243 1.94 -6.97 10.23
CA GLY A 243 0.67 -7.68 10.02
C GLY A 243 -0.57 -6.77 10.12
N PRO A 244 -0.83 -6.14 11.27
CA PRO A 244 -1.96 -5.22 11.43
C PRO A 244 -1.77 -3.87 10.73
N THR A 245 -0.56 -3.54 10.29
CA THR A 245 -0.27 -2.28 9.56
C THR A 245 -0.61 -2.41 8.07
N LEU A 246 -0.35 -3.58 7.47
CA LEU A 246 -0.49 -3.82 6.04
C LEU A 246 -1.83 -4.46 5.67
N MET A 247 -2.50 -5.10 6.64
CA MET A 247 -3.75 -5.82 6.45
C MET A 247 -4.85 -5.26 7.36
N ARG A 248 -6.08 -5.20 6.85
CA ARG A 248 -7.28 -4.89 7.65
C ARG A 248 -8.37 -5.86 7.28
N SER A 249 -8.95 -6.52 8.29
CA SER A 249 -10.06 -7.43 8.06
C SER A 249 -11.27 -6.65 7.52
N PRO A 250 -11.93 -7.13 6.43
CA PRO A 250 -13.18 -6.56 5.97
C PRO A 250 -14.39 -6.99 6.84
N GLU A 251 -14.21 -7.97 7.73
CA GLU A 251 -15.27 -8.51 8.59
C GLU A 251 -15.75 -7.49 9.62
N LEU A 252 -17.07 -7.42 9.80
CA LEU A 252 -17.71 -6.59 10.83
C LEU A 252 -17.65 -7.23 12.21
N ASP A 253 -17.49 -8.55 12.29
CA ASP A 253 -17.37 -9.28 13.55
C ASP A 253 -15.96 -9.13 14.15
N ALA A 254 -15.91 -8.46 15.31
CA ALA A 254 -14.69 -8.23 16.05
C ALA A 254 -14.01 -9.54 16.50
N MET A 255 -14.75 -10.61 16.79
CA MET A 255 -14.16 -11.87 17.24
C MET A 255 -13.48 -12.64 16.09
N ALA A 256 -14.11 -12.70 14.92
CA ALA A 256 -13.48 -13.21 13.71
C ALA A 256 -12.22 -12.41 13.35
N ALA A 257 -12.29 -11.07 13.39
CA ALA A 257 -11.16 -10.20 13.12
C ALA A 257 -9.98 -10.40 14.11
N LEU A 258 -10.26 -10.62 15.40
CA LEU A 258 -9.23 -10.93 16.39
C LEU A 258 -8.53 -12.27 16.15
N ASN A 259 -9.29 -13.29 15.71
CA ASN A 259 -8.72 -14.60 15.38
C ASN A 259 -7.74 -14.52 14.20
N ASP A 260 -8.01 -13.62 13.25
CA ASP A 260 -7.19 -13.41 12.07
C ASP A 260 -5.87 -12.69 12.33
N ILE A 261 -5.72 -11.96 13.44
CA ILE A 261 -4.49 -11.22 13.77
C ILE A 261 -3.28 -12.16 13.74
N ARG A 262 -3.42 -13.40 14.23
CA ARG A 262 -2.33 -14.39 14.21
C ARG A 262 -1.88 -14.70 12.77
N TYR A 263 -2.84 -14.81 11.85
CA TYR A 263 -2.59 -15.15 10.45
C TYR A 263 -2.04 -13.94 9.70
N GLN A 264 -2.49 -12.71 9.99
CA GLN A 264 -1.91 -11.49 9.42
C GLN A 264 -0.41 -11.37 9.71
N ARG A 265 0.00 -11.69 10.95
CA ARG A 265 1.40 -11.70 11.36
C ARG A 265 2.19 -12.76 10.60
N LEU A 266 1.64 -13.97 10.51
CA LEU A 266 2.26 -15.09 9.79
C LEU A 266 2.40 -14.81 8.29
N VAL A 267 1.40 -14.20 7.66
CA VAL A 267 1.47 -13.79 6.25
C VAL A 267 2.68 -12.89 6.01
N VAL A 268 2.84 -11.84 6.82
CA VAL A 268 3.97 -10.91 6.66
C VAL A 268 5.30 -11.59 6.96
N GLU A 269 5.36 -12.45 7.98
CA GLU A 269 6.55 -13.26 8.26
C GLU A 269 6.95 -14.13 7.05
N LEU A 270 5.99 -14.82 6.43
CA LEU A 270 6.23 -15.66 5.26
C LEU A 270 6.68 -14.84 4.05
N LEU A 271 6.05 -13.67 3.81
CA LEU A 271 6.44 -12.75 2.75
C LEU A 271 7.87 -12.24 2.93
N ILE A 272 8.29 -11.92 4.16
CA ILE A 272 9.67 -11.51 4.46
C ILE A 272 10.62 -12.68 4.25
N LYS A 273 10.32 -13.86 4.81
CA LYS A 273 11.22 -15.03 4.74
C LYS A 273 11.50 -15.47 3.31
N ASN A 274 10.49 -15.42 2.44
CA ASN A 274 10.48 -15.97 1.09
C ASN A 274 10.41 -14.89 0.00
N GLU A 275 10.85 -13.67 0.31
CA GLU A 275 10.77 -12.53 -0.61
C GLU A 275 11.45 -12.79 -1.95
N ASP A 276 12.59 -13.49 -1.94
CA ASP A 276 13.42 -13.81 -3.09
C ASP A 276 12.82 -14.81 -4.08
N ILE A 277 11.80 -15.56 -3.65
CA ILE A 277 11.10 -16.55 -4.48
C ILE A 277 9.67 -16.11 -4.87
N LEU A 278 9.05 -15.23 -4.07
CA LEU A 278 7.66 -14.84 -4.28
C LEU A 278 7.49 -13.67 -5.26
N PHE A 279 8.51 -12.82 -5.41
CA PHE A 279 8.50 -11.61 -6.23
C PHE A 279 9.62 -11.61 -7.27
#